data_AF-A0A949AA27-F1
#
_entry.id   AF-A0A949AA27-F1
#
_cell.length_a   1.000
_cell.length_b   1.000
_cell.length_c   1.000
_cell.angle_alpha   90.00
_cell.angle_beta   90.00
_cell.angle_gamma   90.00
#
_symmetry.space_group_name_H-M   'P 1'
#
loop_
_entity.id
_entity.type
_entity.pdbx_description
1 polymer ?
#
loop_
_entity_poly.entity_id
_entity_poly.type
_entity_poly.pdbx_seq_one_letter_code
_entity_poly.pdbx_strand_id
1 'polypeptide(L)'
;MKIKRRILHRLTYSIAALALLGFTAPVFAGNGPGAGGGTAATSSGSTGDTTTTAPTSGGSTDVVASEDDGSTSGGMPSDIEGPLKDKMSDSGDLFGDLYVLYRYEGVETKNVPAVNANGEPVMEEVEWVDPNGNISTVQRQVWTTAAAVGGEPVLTEDFATYTITDEETGDFVNNPDTGDIYYAAPYPSQCIQPTADKERWGDISSITGLDNNLLPLLKSYDATWERTECEVLHELFIAAGDTWNGNTYYVDVYYDDMVQEVEFGRLNLSRAPEAVLDDSFDEAIRAINNAKDIKLDASGRLLLTTDIYDEFILDPATGEPLLLETKEKAIDSPKENLALYLKLMQDGHLITPADDRLPVEHSLKGGIPAWKQAELEDGPSKELRPTIDIDHMISFGLGYLVDATGITTYYTTTDAEGNLVVETDPSLCPGCNVSYGITERSETDVCDGPDFDFAATFFASAADKSGTITTDKIVYLNSILGINKVVGYSAYNADGTPADGAIDYSENPFYYDYGAHMNTYHRLDTFRQRGQTVTPGGGGQPATYDGTVRVLVETSEGSGDWLETDVNINEKVFGATHYQGGGDFVGSNMKGFTTMGDDDLHVIGYIHTYQIPGLR
;
A
#
# COMPACT_ATOMS: atom_id res chain seq x y z
N MET A 1 7.86 -42.30 -23.80
CA MET A 1 6.66 -42.93 -24.38
C MET A 1 5.77 -41.82 -24.96
N LYS A 2 5.22 -42.03 -26.15
CA LYS A 2 4.76 -40.99 -27.12
C LYS A 2 3.51 -40.18 -26.69
N ILE A 3 3.62 -38.85 -26.85
CA ILE A 3 2.72 -37.87 -27.51
C ILE A 3 1.23 -38.29 -27.70
N LYS A 4 0.27 -37.42 -27.30
CA LYS A 4 -0.75 -36.82 -28.22
C LYS A 4 -1.69 -35.79 -27.58
N ARG A 5 -1.69 -34.60 -28.21
CA ARG A 5 -2.76 -33.58 -28.25
C ARG A 5 -4.13 -34.18 -28.60
N ARG A 6 -5.22 -33.55 -28.12
CA ARG A 6 -6.53 -33.54 -28.79
C ARG A 6 -7.09 -32.12 -28.88
N ILE A 7 -7.14 -31.66 -30.12
CA ILE A 7 -8.09 -30.66 -30.66
C ILE A 7 -9.45 -31.37 -30.80
N LEU A 8 -10.58 -30.70 -30.56
CA LEU A 8 -11.72 -30.74 -31.47
C LEU A 8 -12.73 -29.61 -31.27
N HIS A 9 -13.32 -29.22 -32.40
CA HIS A 9 -14.13 -28.06 -32.74
C HIS A 9 -15.65 -28.24 -32.45
N ARG A 10 -16.31 -27.09 -32.29
CA ARG A 10 -17.64 -26.63 -32.75
C ARG A 10 -18.74 -27.67 -33.02
N LEU A 11 -19.91 -27.42 -32.43
CA LEU A 11 -21.22 -27.75 -33.00
C LEU A 11 -22.21 -26.59 -32.82
N THR A 12 -22.87 -26.30 -33.93
CA THR A 12 -23.88 -25.29 -34.28
C THR A 12 -25.26 -25.53 -33.67
N TYR A 13 -26.04 -24.47 -33.45
CA TYR A 13 -27.50 -24.51 -33.59
C TYR A 13 -28.02 -23.23 -34.28
N SER A 14 -28.97 -23.44 -35.21
CA SER A 14 -29.56 -22.48 -36.15
C SER A 14 -30.99 -22.09 -35.78
N ILE A 15 -31.32 -20.81 -36.04
CA ILE A 15 -32.52 -20.26 -36.71
C ILE A 15 -33.93 -20.65 -36.22
N ALA A 16 -34.74 -19.65 -35.82
CA ALA A 16 -36.10 -19.37 -36.37
C ALA A 16 -36.65 -18.01 -35.90
N ALA A 17 -37.45 -17.39 -36.78
CA ALA A 17 -37.90 -15.99 -36.79
C ALA A 17 -39.43 -15.83 -36.59
N LEU A 18 -39.93 -14.60 -36.80
CA LEU A 18 -41.31 -14.05 -36.84
C LEU A 18 -41.83 -13.43 -35.53
N ALA A 19 -42.55 -12.29 -35.49
CA ALA A 19 -42.95 -11.28 -36.49
C ALA A 19 -43.69 -10.09 -35.81
N LEU A 20 -43.86 -9.01 -36.57
CA LEU A 20 -45.10 -8.22 -36.80
C LEU A 20 -45.35 -6.86 -36.09
N LEU A 21 -45.94 -5.96 -36.90
CA LEU A 21 -46.52 -4.61 -36.66
C LEU A 21 -45.51 -3.44 -36.83
N GLY A 22 -45.59 -2.50 -37.79
CA GLY A 22 -46.61 -2.12 -38.77
C GLY A 22 -47.09 -0.68 -38.50
N PHE A 23 -46.71 0.30 -39.34
CA PHE A 23 -47.55 1.42 -39.86
C PHE A 23 -46.71 2.39 -40.72
N THR A 24 -47.41 3.11 -41.59
CA THR A 24 -47.01 3.63 -42.92
C THR A 24 -46.72 5.15 -42.99
N ALA A 25 -45.73 5.53 -43.83
CA ALA A 25 -45.51 6.69 -44.76
C ALA A 25 -46.38 7.99 -44.66
N PRO A 26 -45.92 9.21 -45.08
CA PRO A 26 -45.45 9.55 -46.45
C PRO A 26 -44.29 10.60 -46.58
N VAL A 27 -43.38 10.49 -47.57
CA VAL A 27 -43.27 11.19 -48.88
C VAL A 27 -43.24 12.72 -48.87
N PHE A 28 -42.14 13.33 -49.34
CA PHE A 28 -42.02 14.50 -50.25
C PHE A 28 -40.53 14.64 -50.66
N ALA A 29 -40.07 14.19 -51.84
CA ALA A 29 -40.04 14.85 -53.16
C ALA A 29 -39.07 16.05 -53.27
N GLY A 30 -38.08 15.97 -54.18
CA GLY A 30 -37.45 17.17 -54.77
C GLY A 30 -36.03 17.07 -55.33
N ASN A 31 -35.94 16.68 -56.62
CA ASN A 31 -34.97 17.13 -57.64
C ASN A 31 -33.47 16.74 -57.60
N GLY A 32 -33.04 15.99 -58.64
CA GLY A 32 -31.64 15.81 -59.08
C GLY A 32 -31.10 17.02 -59.88
N PRO A 33 -30.26 16.86 -60.94
CA PRO A 33 -29.65 15.64 -61.50
C PRO A 33 -28.18 15.77 -61.99
N GLY A 34 -27.60 14.64 -62.42
CA GLY A 34 -26.67 14.54 -63.57
C GLY A 34 -25.18 14.43 -63.24
N ALA A 35 -24.33 13.73 -64.00
CA ALA A 35 -24.50 12.94 -65.21
C ALA A 35 -23.19 12.17 -65.50
N GLY A 36 -23.31 10.98 -66.12
CA GLY A 36 -22.42 10.32 -67.10
C GLY A 36 -20.92 10.16 -66.77
N GLY A 37 -20.28 9.00 -66.94
CA GLY A 37 -20.55 7.87 -67.82
C GLY A 37 -19.21 7.40 -68.42
N GLY A 38 -19.13 6.14 -68.89
CA GLY A 38 -18.11 5.75 -69.86
C GLY A 38 -17.29 4.50 -69.52
N THR A 39 -17.80 3.36 -69.97
CA THR A 39 -17.16 2.04 -70.16
C THR A 39 -16.02 2.03 -71.18
N ALA A 40 -15.01 1.15 -71.03
CA ALA A 40 -14.68 0.05 -71.97
C ALA A 40 -13.22 -0.46 -71.91
N ALA A 41 -13.07 -1.73 -71.51
CA ALA A 41 -12.42 -2.86 -72.19
C ALA A 41 -11.00 -2.78 -72.86
N THR A 42 -10.25 -3.85 -72.56
CA THR A 42 -9.33 -4.69 -73.38
C THR A 42 -7.81 -4.44 -73.46
N SER A 43 -7.08 -5.41 -72.88
CA SER A 43 -6.09 -6.32 -73.53
C SER A 43 -4.58 -6.18 -73.23
N SER A 44 -4.04 -7.32 -72.76
CA SER A 44 -2.73 -7.96 -73.01
C SER A 44 -1.42 -7.28 -72.58
N GLY A 45 -0.57 -8.07 -71.88
CA GLY A 45 0.89 -8.02 -72.07
C GLY A 45 1.76 -8.01 -70.81
N SER A 46 2.05 -9.21 -70.31
CA SER A 46 3.29 -9.71 -69.67
C SER A 46 4.42 -8.76 -69.20
N THR A 47 5.06 -9.24 -68.10
CA THR A 47 6.45 -9.12 -67.61
C THR A 47 6.88 -7.90 -66.79
N GLY A 48 7.36 -8.19 -65.57
CA GLY A 48 8.56 -7.57 -65.01
C GLY A 48 8.35 -6.61 -63.84
N ASP A 49 8.43 -7.16 -62.63
CA ASP A 49 9.29 -6.75 -61.51
C ASP A 49 9.35 -5.27 -61.03
N THR A 50 9.30 -5.17 -59.68
CA THR A 50 9.78 -4.10 -58.79
C THR A 50 9.23 -2.67 -58.95
N THR A 51 8.63 -2.11 -57.87
CA THR A 51 9.08 -0.89 -57.15
C THR A 51 8.04 -0.36 -56.13
N THR A 52 8.54 0.01 -54.94
CA THR A 52 8.28 1.25 -54.15
C THR A 52 6.90 1.64 -53.57
N THR A 53 7.00 2.07 -52.30
CA THR A 53 6.43 3.26 -51.63
C THR A 53 4.97 3.33 -51.16
N ALA A 54 4.86 3.52 -49.84
CA ALA A 54 4.07 4.51 -49.09
C ALA A 54 2.53 4.53 -49.19
N PRO A 55 1.80 4.46 -48.04
CA PRO A 55 0.37 4.66 -47.96
C PRO A 55 0.01 6.11 -47.61
N THR A 56 -0.98 6.67 -48.30
CA THR A 56 -1.71 7.88 -47.89
C THR A 56 -3.08 7.51 -47.34
N SER A 57 -3.27 7.84 -46.06
CA SER A 57 -4.43 8.52 -45.42
C SER A 57 -5.86 8.35 -45.95
N GLY A 58 -6.78 8.12 -44.99
CA GLY A 58 -8.19 8.52 -45.00
C GLY A 58 -9.13 7.33 -44.72
N GLY A 59 -9.86 7.22 -43.61
CA GLY A 59 -10.29 8.18 -42.60
C GLY A 59 -11.83 8.21 -42.53
N SER A 60 -12.37 8.19 -41.30
CA SER A 60 -13.72 8.67 -40.90
C SER A 60 -14.89 7.69 -41.04
N THR A 61 -15.86 7.53 -40.12
CA THR A 61 -16.22 8.10 -38.79
C THR A 61 -17.43 7.27 -38.29
N ASP A 62 -17.78 7.21 -37.01
CA ASP A 62 -18.65 8.20 -36.36
C ASP A 62 -18.45 8.20 -34.84
N VAL A 63 -17.83 9.29 -34.38
CA VAL A 63 -17.95 9.88 -33.04
C VAL A 63 -18.92 11.04 -33.19
N VAL A 64 -19.89 11.16 -32.28
CA VAL A 64 -20.78 12.32 -32.20
C VAL A 64 -20.23 13.28 -31.16
N ALA A 65 -20.09 14.52 -31.61
CA ALA A 65 -19.60 15.69 -30.92
C ALA A 65 -20.62 16.33 -29.97
N SER A 66 -20.11 17.24 -29.13
CA SER A 66 -20.83 18.47 -28.76
C SER A 66 -19.89 19.66 -28.96
N GLU A 67 -20.28 20.57 -29.85
CA GLU A 67 -19.66 21.86 -30.15
C GLU A 67 -20.16 22.95 -29.18
N ASP A 68 -19.32 23.95 -28.83
CA ASP A 68 -19.65 25.37 -29.04
C ASP A 68 -18.41 26.30 -28.91
N ASP A 69 -17.97 26.79 -30.08
CA ASP A 69 -17.41 28.07 -30.51
C ASP A 69 -16.74 29.10 -29.55
N GLY A 70 -15.43 29.33 -29.80
CA GLY A 70 -14.97 30.54 -30.50
C GLY A 70 -14.60 31.81 -29.71
N SER A 71 -13.29 32.11 -29.62
CA SER A 71 -12.77 33.49 -29.69
C SER A 71 -11.29 33.51 -30.11
N THR A 72 -10.98 34.37 -31.08
CA THR A 72 -9.64 34.62 -31.62
C THR A 72 -9.12 35.96 -31.11
N SER A 73 -7.95 35.99 -30.47
CA SER A 73 -6.98 37.09 -30.61
C SER A 73 -5.69 36.76 -29.87
N GLY A 74 -4.56 36.85 -30.57
CA GLY A 74 -3.23 36.68 -30.00
C GLY A 74 -2.90 37.68 -28.89
N GLY A 75 -2.09 37.22 -27.97
CA GLY A 75 -1.53 37.95 -26.84
C GLY A 75 -1.16 36.93 -25.76
N MET A 76 0.13 36.76 -25.50
CA MET A 76 0.67 35.89 -24.44
C MET A 76 -0.21 35.90 -23.17
N PRO A 77 -0.68 34.74 -22.68
CA PRO A 77 -1.16 34.59 -21.32
C PRO A 77 -0.01 34.15 -20.40
N SER A 78 0.12 34.90 -19.33
CA SER A 78 1.07 34.80 -18.23
C SER A 78 0.78 33.65 -17.26
N ASP A 79 0.33 32.52 -17.77
CA ASP A 79 -0.08 31.37 -16.97
C ASP A 79 0.87 30.20 -17.28
N ILE A 80 2.18 30.45 -17.14
CA ILE A 80 3.16 29.35 -17.02
C ILE A 80 2.83 28.69 -15.68
N GLU A 81 1.91 27.72 -15.74
CA GLU A 81 1.70 26.72 -14.72
C GLU A 81 3.02 25.96 -14.62
N GLY A 82 3.86 26.43 -13.70
CA GLY A 82 5.18 25.86 -13.48
C GLY A 82 5.11 24.41 -13.01
N PRO A 83 6.28 23.75 -12.84
CA PRO A 83 6.42 22.33 -12.50
C PRO A 83 5.77 21.88 -11.17
N LEU A 84 5.08 22.79 -10.49
CA LEU A 84 4.36 22.55 -9.24
C LEU A 84 2.86 22.25 -9.44
N LYS A 85 2.23 22.43 -10.61
CA LYS A 85 0.74 22.44 -10.65
C LYS A 85 -0.06 21.80 -11.78
N ASP A 86 0.47 21.16 -12.83
CA ASP A 86 -0.39 20.36 -13.70
C ASP A 86 0.21 19.03 -14.22
N LYS A 87 -0.19 17.98 -13.49
CA LYS A 87 -0.40 16.58 -13.86
C LYS A 87 -0.05 16.18 -15.30
N MET A 88 0.82 15.17 -15.41
CA MET A 88 0.91 14.15 -16.48
C MET A 88 2.26 14.01 -17.21
N SER A 89 3.35 13.83 -16.44
CA SER A 89 4.23 12.68 -16.71
C SER A 89 3.42 11.40 -16.49
N ASP A 90 2.54 11.09 -17.44
CA ASP A 90 1.43 10.15 -17.33
C ASP A 90 1.82 8.78 -16.80
N SER A 91 1.16 8.41 -15.71
CA SER A 91 1.08 7.06 -15.13
C SER A 91 2.38 6.47 -14.58
N GLY A 92 3.22 7.32 -13.98
CA GLY A 92 3.90 6.93 -12.75
C GLY A 92 2.88 6.69 -11.64
N ASP A 93 1.89 5.81 -11.86
CA ASP A 93 1.11 5.28 -10.78
C ASP A 93 2.15 4.62 -9.88
N LEU A 94 2.47 5.27 -8.75
CA LEU A 94 3.09 4.62 -7.59
C LEU A 94 2.34 3.33 -7.18
N PHE A 95 1.18 3.08 -7.80
CA PHE A 95 0.16 2.09 -7.51
C PHE A 95 -0.29 1.26 -8.72
N GLY A 96 0.28 1.47 -9.92
CA GLY A 96 -0.10 0.75 -11.14
C GLY A 96 0.56 -0.61 -11.15
N ASP A 97 1.87 -0.59 -10.89
CA ASP A 97 2.67 -1.76 -10.57
C ASP A 97 3.51 -1.43 -9.33
N LEU A 98 3.23 -2.11 -8.21
CA LEU A 98 3.84 -1.84 -6.91
C LEU A 98 5.24 -2.44 -6.91
N TYR A 99 6.29 -1.65 -7.13
CA TYR A 99 7.67 -2.13 -7.21
C TYR A 99 8.50 -1.78 -5.97
N VAL A 100 9.58 -2.54 -5.76
CA VAL A 100 10.57 -2.27 -4.71
C VAL A 100 11.39 -1.02 -5.10
N LEU A 101 11.39 -0.02 -4.22
CA LEU A 101 12.07 1.25 -4.41
C LEU A 101 13.09 1.48 -3.31
N TYR A 102 14.11 2.27 -3.62
CA TYR A 102 15.05 2.69 -2.58
C TYR A 102 14.42 3.81 -1.74
N ARG A 103 14.48 3.66 -0.40
CA ARG A 103 13.77 4.52 0.56
C ARG A 103 14.68 4.96 1.70
N TYR A 104 14.41 6.16 2.20
CA TYR A 104 15.04 6.65 3.42
C TYR A 104 14.59 5.84 4.63
N GLU A 105 15.51 5.62 5.58
CA GLU A 105 15.24 4.82 6.78
C GLU A 105 14.70 5.67 7.94
N GLY A 106 14.89 7.00 7.93
CA GLY A 106 14.30 7.94 8.92
C GLY A 106 15.26 8.65 9.87
N VAL A 107 16.58 8.49 9.70
CA VAL A 107 17.63 9.25 10.44
C VAL A 107 18.56 10.02 9.50
N GLU A 108 18.33 9.88 8.21
CA GLU A 108 19.15 10.43 7.16
C GLU A 108 18.74 11.88 6.90
N THR A 109 19.67 12.65 6.33
CA THR A 109 19.36 13.98 5.80
C THR A 109 19.10 13.85 4.32
N LYS A 110 17.95 14.34 3.85
CA LYS A 110 17.60 14.39 2.43
C LYS A 110 17.77 15.80 1.88
N ASN A 111 18.17 15.93 0.62
CA ASN A 111 18.13 17.23 -0.04
C ASN A 111 16.72 17.51 -0.52
N VAL A 112 16.28 18.75 -0.31
CA VAL A 112 14.98 19.25 -0.78
C VAL A 112 15.21 20.57 -1.51
N PRO A 113 14.51 20.83 -2.63
CA PRO A 113 14.72 22.06 -3.36
C PRO A 113 14.39 23.26 -2.47
N ALA A 114 15.28 24.26 -2.46
CA ALA A 114 15.11 25.42 -1.62
C ALA A 114 13.98 26.30 -2.16
N VAL A 115 13.10 26.70 -1.25
CA VAL A 115 12.02 27.66 -1.48
C VAL A 115 12.15 28.84 -0.53
N ASN A 116 11.73 30.02 -0.96
CA ASN A 116 11.70 31.21 -0.13
C ASN A 116 10.48 31.20 0.81
N ALA A 117 10.33 32.23 1.65
CA ALA A 117 9.21 32.33 2.60
C ALA A 117 7.81 32.36 1.94
N ASN A 118 7.73 32.63 0.64
CA ASN A 118 6.50 32.62 -0.14
C ASN A 118 6.29 31.30 -0.91
N GLY A 119 7.17 30.31 -0.74
CA GLY A 119 7.12 29.03 -1.45
C GLY A 119 7.71 29.06 -2.87
N GLU A 120 8.33 30.15 -3.30
CA GLU A 120 8.93 30.25 -4.64
C GLU A 120 10.34 29.65 -4.65
N PRO A 121 10.76 28.98 -5.75
CA PRO A 121 12.07 28.36 -5.86
C PRO A 121 13.21 29.40 -5.73
N VAL A 122 14.23 29.07 -4.93
CA VAL A 122 15.44 29.89 -4.82
C VAL A 122 16.43 29.47 -5.90
N MET A 123 16.75 30.37 -6.83
CA MET A 123 17.66 30.11 -7.95
C MET A 123 19.05 30.73 -7.72
N GLU A 124 20.09 30.06 -8.23
CA GLU A 124 21.47 30.54 -8.26
C GLU A 124 22.07 30.44 -9.67
N GLU A 125 23.03 31.31 -10.00
CA GLU A 125 23.82 31.23 -11.23
C GLU A 125 25.03 30.33 -11.04
N VAL A 126 25.15 29.30 -11.89
CA VAL A 126 26.27 28.37 -11.89
C VAL A 126 26.94 28.33 -13.26
N GLU A 127 28.26 28.16 -13.27
CA GLU A 127 29.01 27.89 -14.49
C GLU A 127 28.92 26.40 -14.82
N TRP A 128 28.38 26.08 -15.99
CA TRP A 128 28.31 24.74 -16.54
C TRP A 128 29.36 24.58 -17.63
N VAL A 129 30.06 23.43 -17.63
CA VAL A 129 31.09 23.10 -18.62
C VAL A 129 30.58 21.98 -19.51
N ASP A 130 30.53 22.22 -20.82
CA ASP A 130 30.10 21.22 -21.79
C ASP A 130 31.14 20.08 -21.97
N PRO A 131 30.76 18.95 -22.59
CA PRO A 131 31.70 17.86 -22.89
C PRO A 131 32.89 18.28 -23.79
N ASN A 132 32.78 19.41 -24.48
CA ASN A 132 33.82 20.00 -25.32
C ASN A 132 34.70 21.01 -24.55
N GLY A 133 34.43 21.25 -23.26
CA GLY A 133 35.16 22.18 -22.38
C GLY A 133 34.72 23.65 -22.45
N ASN A 134 33.61 24.00 -23.11
CA ASN A 134 33.08 25.35 -23.13
C ASN A 134 32.30 25.66 -21.86
N ILE A 135 32.43 26.88 -21.34
CA ILE A 135 31.79 27.32 -20.09
C ILE A 135 30.61 28.25 -20.41
N SER A 136 29.43 27.94 -19.89
CA SER A 136 28.21 28.74 -19.98
C SER A 136 27.60 28.99 -18.60
N THR A 137 27.01 30.16 -18.38
CA THR A 137 26.29 30.46 -17.13
C THR A 137 24.84 30.02 -17.24
N VAL A 138 24.37 29.20 -16.30
CA VAL A 138 22.99 28.70 -16.23
C VAL A 138 22.38 28.97 -14.86
N GLN A 139 21.06 29.15 -14.82
CA GLN A 139 20.29 29.30 -13.58
C GLN A 139 19.88 27.91 -13.09
N ARG A 140 20.05 27.67 -11.80
CA ARG A 140 19.78 26.38 -11.16
C ARG A 140 19.13 26.57 -9.81
N GLN A 141 18.17 25.72 -9.46
CA GLN A 141 17.58 25.75 -8.12
C GLN A 141 18.59 25.33 -7.06
N VAL A 142 18.61 26.09 -5.96
CA VAL A 142 19.44 25.81 -4.78
C VAL A 142 18.84 24.62 -4.02
N TRP A 143 19.69 23.78 -3.45
CA TRP A 143 19.29 22.73 -2.52
C TRP A 143 19.34 23.21 -1.07
N THR A 144 18.38 22.78 -0.27
CA THR A 144 18.46 22.79 1.20
C THR A 144 18.33 21.37 1.73
N THR A 145 18.42 21.18 3.04
CA THR A 145 18.39 19.86 3.68
C THR A 145 17.22 19.76 4.65
N ALA A 146 16.61 18.58 4.72
CA ALA A 146 15.60 18.22 5.72
C ALA A 146 15.91 16.85 6.35
N ALA A 147 15.36 16.59 7.54
CA ALA A 147 15.39 15.25 8.12
C ALA A 147 14.43 14.34 7.33
N ALA A 148 14.87 13.13 7.01
CA ALA A 148 13.99 12.12 6.45
C ALA A 148 13.18 11.45 7.57
N VAL A 149 11.89 11.19 7.34
CA VAL A 149 10.98 10.64 8.37
C VAL A 149 10.82 9.11 8.31
N GLY A 150 11.39 8.49 7.26
CA GLY A 150 11.42 7.04 7.06
C GLY A 150 10.28 6.53 6.18
N GLY A 151 10.62 5.72 5.17
CA GLY A 151 9.67 5.20 4.16
C GLY A 151 9.49 6.10 2.93
N GLU A 152 10.01 7.33 2.98
CA GLU A 152 10.03 8.25 1.85
C GLU A 152 10.92 7.70 0.71
N PRO A 153 10.52 7.82 -0.57
CA PRO A 153 11.37 7.41 -1.68
C PRO A 153 12.64 8.28 -1.73
N VAL A 154 13.77 7.65 -2.04
CA VAL A 154 14.99 8.39 -2.35
C VAL A 154 14.87 8.91 -3.78
N LEU A 155 14.78 10.22 -3.89
CA LEU A 155 14.68 10.91 -5.16
C LEU A 155 16.08 11.11 -5.75
N THR A 156 16.17 11.16 -7.07
CA THR A 156 17.38 11.62 -7.74
C THR A 156 17.57 13.10 -7.48
N GLU A 157 18.77 13.49 -7.06
CA GLU A 157 19.11 14.89 -6.74
C GLU A 157 19.91 15.57 -7.86
N ASP A 158 20.05 14.86 -8.97
CA ASP A 158 20.72 15.36 -10.15
C ASP A 158 19.80 16.24 -11.00
N PHE A 159 20.42 16.97 -11.92
CA PHE A 159 19.70 17.74 -12.92
C PHE A 159 19.52 16.90 -14.17
N ALA A 160 18.33 16.92 -14.75
CA ALA A 160 18.09 16.34 -16.06
C ALA A 160 18.80 17.14 -17.14
N THR A 161 19.12 16.50 -18.26
CA THR A 161 19.65 17.21 -19.43
C THR A 161 18.53 17.51 -20.41
N TYR A 162 18.56 18.66 -21.07
CA TYR A 162 17.60 18.97 -22.14
C TYR A 162 17.75 18.00 -23.31
N THR A 163 16.68 17.30 -23.66
CA THR A 163 16.62 16.44 -24.86
C THR A 163 15.35 16.75 -25.64
N ILE A 164 15.35 16.52 -26.96
CA ILE A 164 14.13 16.53 -27.75
C ILE A 164 13.90 15.16 -28.36
N THR A 165 12.70 14.91 -28.88
CA THR A 165 12.45 13.77 -29.75
C THR A 165 12.68 14.19 -31.20
N ASP A 166 13.52 13.47 -31.94
CA ASP A 166 13.69 13.69 -33.38
C ASP A 166 12.44 13.20 -34.12
N GLU A 167 11.74 14.13 -34.77
CA GLU A 167 10.48 13.86 -35.48
C GLU A 167 10.62 12.87 -36.66
N GLU A 168 11.83 12.64 -37.17
CA GLU A 168 12.09 11.78 -38.33
C GLU A 168 12.43 10.33 -37.94
N THR A 169 13.01 10.12 -36.76
CA THR A 169 13.46 8.81 -36.26
C THR A 169 12.66 8.29 -35.07
N GLY A 170 12.05 9.19 -34.28
CA GLY A 170 11.41 8.86 -33.01
C GLY A 170 12.40 8.63 -31.87
N ASP A 171 13.69 8.79 -32.12
CA ASP A 171 14.74 8.63 -31.11
C ASP A 171 14.83 9.91 -30.26
N PHE A 172 15.25 9.78 -29.00
CA PHE A 172 15.61 10.95 -28.18
C PHE A 172 16.94 11.51 -28.67
N VAL A 173 16.91 12.70 -29.27
CA VAL A 173 18.07 13.38 -29.85
C VAL A 173 18.26 14.73 -29.17
N ASN A 174 19.50 15.18 -29.04
CA ASN A 174 19.80 16.49 -28.46
C ASN A 174 19.13 17.63 -29.25
N ASN A 175 18.68 18.67 -28.55
CA ASN A 175 17.94 19.81 -29.11
C ASN A 175 18.67 20.49 -30.31
N PRO A 176 18.09 20.51 -31.52
CA PRO A 176 18.69 21.05 -32.75
C PRO A 176 18.68 22.59 -32.79
N ASP A 177 17.87 23.26 -31.97
CA ASP A 177 17.91 24.73 -31.83
C ASP A 177 19.09 25.19 -30.94
N THR A 178 19.64 24.29 -30.11
CA THR A 178 20.82 24.56 -29.25
C THR A 178 22.08 23.78 -29.65
N GLY A 179 21.98 22.79 -30.54
CA GLY A 179 23.08 21.89 -30.90
C GLY A 179 23.46 20.89 -29.79
N ASP A 180 24.65 20.28 -29.88
CA ASP A 180 25.23 19.28 -28.95
C ASP A 180 25.47 19.77 -27.50
N ILE A 181 24.72 20.76 -27.03
CA ILE A 181 24.95 21.41 -25.75
C ILE A 181 24.00 20.84 -24.69
N TYR A 182 24.54 19.97 -23.84
CA TYR A 182 23.87 19.28 -22.73
C TYR A 182 23.59 20.21 -21.53
N TYR A 183 22.77 21.25 -21.66
CA TYR A 183 22.44 22.08 -20.50
C TYR A 183 21.74 21.26 -19.40
N ALA A 184 22.09 21.52 -18.15
CA ALA A 184 21.34 21.03 -17.01
C ALA A 184 20.01 21.79 -16.89
N ALA A 185 18.93 21.09 -16.59
CA ALA A 185 17.63 21.68 -16.29
C ALA A 185 17.74 22.66 -15.11
N PRO A 186 16.94 23.74 -15.08
CA PRO A 186 16.92 24.68 -13.97
C PRO A 186 16.39 24.02 -12.68
N TYR A 187 15.53 23.01 -12.82
CA TYR A 187 14.95 22.24 -11.74
C TYR A 187 15.55 20.83 -11.68
N PRO A 188 15.71 20.26 -10.48
CA PRO A 188 16.24 18.91 -10.33
C PRO A 188 15.24 17.85 -10.80
N SER A 189 15.75 16.76 -11.36
CA SER A 189 14.94 15.59 -11.72
C SER A 189 14.50 14.91 -10.45
N GLN A 190 13.33 15.17 -9.89
CA GLN A 190 12.90 14.52 -8.64
C GLN A 190 12.39 13.09 -8.88
N CYS A 191 13.08 12.33 -9.72
CA CYS A 191 12.68 10.98 -10.10
C CYS A 191 12.95 9.98 -9.00
N ILE A 192 12.10 8.97 -8.90
CA ILE A 192 12.23 7.90 -7.92
C ILE A 192 13.27 6.89 -8.40
N GLN A 193 14.14 6.43 -7.50
CA GLN A 193 15.16 5.43 -7.81
C GLN A 193 14.63 3.98 -7.67
N PRO A 194 14.45 3.24 -8.78
CA PRO A 194 14.01 1.85 -8.72
C PRO A 194 15.16 0.91 -8.36
N THR A 195 14.83 -0.19 -7.70
CA THR A 195 15.79 -1.22 -7.31
C THR A 195 15.56 -2.48 -8.15
N ALA A 196 16.63 -3.08 -8.65
CA ALA A 196 16.53 -4.33 -9.38
C ALA A 196 16.24 -5.51 -8.45
N ASP A 197 15.57 -6.54 -8.97
CA ASP A 197 15.33 -7.79 -8.25
C ASP A 197 16.66 -8.48 -7.91
N LYS A 198 17.05 -8.42 -6.64
CA LYS A 198 18.29 -9.01 -6.15
C LYS A 198 18.28 -10.54 -6.19
N GLU A 199 17.13 -11.18 -6.03
CA GLU A 199 17.02 -12.64 -6.08
C GLU A 199 17.26 -13.15 -7.50
N ARG A 200 16.65 -12.47 -8.48
CA ARG A 200 16.78 -12.82 -9.90
C ARG A 200 18.14 -12.42 -10.48
N TRP A 201 18.64 -11.23 -10.15
CA TRP A 201 19.81 -10.64 -10.81
C TRP A 201 21.09 -10.67 -9.97
N GLY A 202 21.01 -10.98 -8.68
CA GLY A 202 22.16 -10.86 -7.77
C GLY A 202 22.52 -9.41 -7.49
N ASP A 203 23.78 -9.17 -7.12
CA ASP A 203 24.31 -7.81 -6.89
C ASP A 203 24.81 -7.20 -8.20
N ILE A 204 24.06 -6.24 -8.73
CA ILE A 204 24.33 -5.59 -10.01
C ILE A 204 25.28 -4.39 -9.89
N SER A 205 25.68 -4.02 -8.67
CA SER A 205 26.39 -2.77 -8.39
C SER A 205 27.69 -2.63 -9.20
N SER A 206 28.35 -3.76 -9.52
CA SER A 206 29.57 -3.76 -10.35
C SER A 206 29.32 -3.47 -11.83
N ILE A 207 28.11 -3.70 -12.33
CA ILE A 207 27.72 -3.38 -13.71
C ILE A 207 27.28 -1.93 -13.79
N THR A 208 26.34 -1.54 -12.92
CA THR A 208 25.71 -0.21 -12.98
C THR A 208 26.60 0.87 -12.40
N GLY A 209 27.56 0.50 -11.53
CA GLY A 209 28.36 1.44 -10.76
C GLY A 209 27.56 2.11 -9.63
N LEU A 210 26.36 1.62 -9.33
CA LEU A 210 25.46 2.15 -8.31
C LEU A 210 25.31 1.13 -7.18
N ASP A 211 25.38 1.59 -5.93
CA ASP A 211 25.17 0.73 -4.77
C ASP A 211 23.69 0.32 -4.61
N ASN A 212 23.40 -0.57 -3.65
CA ASN A 212 22.05 -1.00 -3.27
C ASN A 212 21.19 -1.57 -4.42
N ASN A 213 21.83 -2.12 -5.45
CA ASN A 213 21.14 -2.72 -6.59
C ASN A 213 20.27 -1.71 -7.38
N LEU A 214 20.64 -0.44 -7.35
CA LEU A 214 19.92 0.63 -8.04
C LEU A 214 20.03 0.49 -9.56
N LEU A 215 18.91 0.78 -10.23
CA LEU A 215 18.84 0.81 -11.68
C LEU A 215 19.26 2.18 -12.23
N PRO A 216 20.07 2.23 -13.30
CA PRO A 216 20.46 3.49 -13.90
C PRO A 216 19.27 4.16 -14.59
N LEU A 217 19.13 5.47 -14.38
CA LEU A 217 18.09 6.30 -14.99
C LEU A 217 18.70 7.24 -16.02
N LEU A 218 18.13 7.26 -17.23
CA LEU A 218 18.26 8.37 -18.15
C LEU A 218 17.27 9.47 -17.72
N LYS A 219 17.77 10.69 -17.57
CA LYS A 219 16.98 11.86 -17.15
C LYS A 219 16.99 12.91 -18.25
N SER A 220 15.83 13.13 -18.84
CA SER A 220 15.60 14.11 -19.89
C SER A 220 14.70 15.24 -19.38
N TYR A 221 14.98 16.47 -19.76
CA TYR A 221 14.06 17.59 -19.52
C TYR A 221 13.45 18.02 -20.84
N ASP A 222 12.13 17.96 -20.92
CA ASP A 222 11.37 18.49 -22.04
C ASP A 222 11.04 19.96 -21.77
N ALA A 223 11.65 20.85 -22.54
CA ALA A 223 11.44 22.29 -22.44
C ALA A 223 10.04 22.73 -22.87
N THR A 224 9.36 21.94 -23.70
CA THR A 224 8.02 22.24 -24.23
C THR A 224 6.96 22.12 -23.15
N TRP A 225 7.12 21.10 -22.30
CA TRP A 225 6.20 20.77 -21.21
C TRP A 225 6.77 21.11 -19.82
N GLU A 226 7.95 21.73 -19.78
CA GLU A 226 8.70 22.08 -18.56
C GLU A 226 8.81 20.92 -17.54
N ARG A 227 8.98 19.69 -18.03
CA ARG A 227 8.96 18.48 -17.21
C ARG A 227 10.22 17.65 -17.34
N THR A 228 10.53 16.90 -16.29
CA THR A 228 11.54 15.85 -16.36
C THR A 228 10.90 14.51 -16.65
N GLU A 229 11.47 13.80 -17.62
CA GLU A 229 11.17 12.42 -17.94
C GLU A 229 12.34 11.54 -17.48
N CYS A 230 12.00 10.38 -16.91
CA CYS A 230 12.97 9.44 -16.38
C CYS A 230 12.68 8.04 -16.88
N GLU A 231 13.68 7.42 -17.48
CA GLU A 231 13.56 6.09 -18.09
C GLU A 231 14.71 5.19 -17.62
N VAL A 232 14.39 3.94 -17.32
CA VAL A 232 15.40 2.89 -17.13
C VAL A 232 15.71 2.30 -18.49
N LEU A 233 16.90 2.59 -19.03
CA LEU A 233 17.35 2.00 -20.28
C LEU A 233 17.89 0.59 -20.06
N HIS A 234 17.24 -0.42 -20.65
CA HIS A 234 17.67 -1.82 -20.54
C HIS A 234 19.08 -2.08 -21.08
N GLU A 235 19.54 -1.26 -22.05
CA GLU A 235 20.87 -1.35 -22.66
C GLU A 235 21.99 -1.04 -21.67
N LEU A 236 21.69 -0.29 -20.60
CA LEU A 236 22.64 0.01 -19.53
C LEU A 236 22.80 -1.15 -18.55
N PHE A 237 21.95 -2.18 -18.65
CA PHE A 237 21.93 -3.32 -17.76
C PHE A 237 22.61 -4.54 -18.38
N ILE A 238 21.97 -5.23 -19.33
CA ILE A 238 22.53 -6.40 -20.05
C ILE A 238 21.91 -6.46 -21.45
N ALA A 239 22.74 -6.46 -22.50
CA ALA A 239 22.27 -6.61 -23.87
C ALA A 239 21.95 -8.07 -24.22
N ALA A 240 21.09 -8.30 -25.21
CA ALA A 240 20.86 -9.64 -25.74
C ALA A 240 22.17 -10.29 -26.23
N GLY A 241 22.47 -11.47 -25.72
CA GLY A 241 23.67 -12.25 -25.99
C GLY A 241 24.75 -12.15 -24.91
N ASP A 242 24.62 -11.20 -23.98
CA ASP A 242 25.57 -11.04 -22.88
C ASP A 242 25.35 -12.06 -21.76
N THR A 243 26.37 -12.20 -20.91
CA THR A 243 26.40 -13.18 -19.83
C THR A 243 26.59 -12.49 -18.49
N TRP A 244 25.72 -12.80 -17.54
CA TRP A 244 25.79 -12.31 -16.17
C TRP A 244 25.50 -13.43 -15.17
N ASN A 245 26.26 -13.48 -14.08
CA ASN A 245 26.14 -14.50 -13.03
C ASN A 245 26.08 -15.95 -13.55
N GLY A 246 26.79 -16.24 -14.64
CA GLY A 246 26.80 -17.57 -15.28
C GLY A 246 25.61 -17.89 -16.19
N ASN A 247 24.67 -16.96 -16.36
CA ASN A 247 23.53 -17.09 -17.27
C ASN A 247 23.75 -16.24 -18.53
N THR A 248 23.55 -16.84 -19.70
CA THR A 248 23.54 -16.11 -20.98
C THR A 248 22.11 -15.75 -21.33
N TYR A 249 21.86 -14.47 -21.59
CA TYR A 249 20.55 -13.94 -21.95
C TYR A 249 20.47 -13.87 -23.46
N TYR A 250 19.44 -14.48 -24.07
CA TYR A 250 19.31 -14.54 -25.54
C TYR A 250 18.26 -13.56 -26.09
N VAL A 251 17.64 -12.78 -25.22
CA VAL A 251 16.62 -11.78 -25.52
C VAL A 251 16.94 -10.51 -24.76
N ASP A 252 16.44 -9.38 -25.25
CA ASP A 252 16.52 -8.11 -24.54
C ASP A 252 15.74 -8.22 -23.22
N VAL A 253 16.29 -7.63 -22.15
CA VAL A 253 15.66 -7.59 -20.84
C VAL A 253 14.74 -6.37 -20.82
N TYR A 254 13.48 -6.55 -20.45
CA TYR A 254 12.54 -5.43 -20.32
C TYR A 254 12.50 -4.91 -18.87
N TYR A 255 11.95 -3.70 -18.69
CA TYR A 255 11.86 -3.06 -17.37
C TYR A 255 11.16 -3.95 -16.33
N ASP A 256 10.04 -4.57 -16.70
CA ASP A 256 9.26 -5.49 -15.86
C ASP A 256 10.04 -6.75 -15.45
N ASP A 257 11.05 -7.15 -16.21
CA ASP A 257 11.95 -8.24 -15.85
C ASP A 257 13.06 -7.79 -14.87
N MET A 258 13.36 -6.49 -14.81
CA MET A 258 14.43 -5.91 -13.98
C MET A 258 13.96 -5.59 -12.57
N VAL A 259 12.74 -5.08 -12.42
CA VAL A 259 12.18 -4.66 -11.14
C VAL A 259 11.47 -5.80 -10.41
N GLN A 260 11.40 -5.70 -9.08
CA GLN A 260 10.68 -6.64 -8.24
C GLN A 260 9.31 -6.08 -7.84
N GLU A 261 8.24 -6.84 -8.07
CA GLU A 261 6.90 -6.50 -7.57
C GLU A 261 6.79 -6.76 -6.05
N VAL A 262 6.05 -5.89 -5.37
CA VAL A 262 5.70 -6.01 -3.96
C VAL A 262 4.49 -6.93 -3.82
N GLU A 263 4.74 -8.16 -3.35
CA GLU A 263 3.68 -9.13 -3.09
C GLU A 263 2.96 -8.83 -1.76
N PHE A 264 1.64 -8.57 -1.82
CA PHE A 264 0.82 -8.36 -0.61
C PHE A 264 0.21 -9.64 -0.05
N GLY A 265 -0.02 -10.66 -0.88
CA GLY A 265 -0.61 -11.91 -0.41
C GLY A 265 -1.92 -11.71 0.37
N ARG A 266 -1.99 -12.18 1.62
CA ARG A 266 -3.11 -11.96 2.56
C ARG A 266 -3.37 -10.49 2.91
N LEU A 267 -2.36 -9.62 2.83
CA LEU A 267 -2.49 -8.19 3.10
C LEU A 267 -3.20 -7.42 1.99
N ASN A 268 -3.55 -8.08 0.86
CA ASN A 268 -4.49 -7.53 -0.12
C ASN A 268 -5.84 -7.17 0.50
N LEU A 269 -6.15 -7.72 1.68
CA LEU A 269 -7.27 -7.29 2.51
C LEU A 269 -7.30 -5.79 2.81
N SER A 270 -6.14 -5.10 2.83
CA SER A 270 -6.08 -3.64 3.02
C SER A 270 -6.90 -2.84 2.00
N ARG A 271 -7.17 -3.43 0.83
CA ARG A 271 -8.00 -2.84 -0.22
C ARG A 271 -9.50 -3.08 -0.02
N ALA A 272 -9.88 -3.79 1.04
CA ALA A 272 -11.27 -3.98 1.40
C ALA A 272 -11.90 -2.63 1.81
N PRO A 273 -13.22 -2.47 1.63
CA PRO A 273 -13.93 -1.32 2.17
C PRO A 273 -13.67 -1.17 3.68
N GLU A 274 -13.55 0.07 4.15
CA GLU A 274 -13.28 0.43 5.55
C GLU A 274 -14.21 -0.31 6.54
N ALA A 275 -15.50 -0.39 6.22
CA ALA A 275 -16.51 -1.14 6.97
C ALA A 275 -16.12 -2.61 7.28
N VAL A 276 -15.35 -3.27 6.42
CA VAL A 276 -14.90 -4.66 6.66
C VAL A 276 -13.83 -4.71 7.76
N LEU A 277 -12.95 -3.71 7.80
CA LEU A 277 -11.91 -3.60 8.82
C LEU A 277 -12.53 -3.14 10.14
N ASP A 278 -13.50 -2.22 10.11
CA ASP A 278 -14.25 -1.78 11.30
C ASP A 278 -14.99 -2.94 11.99
N ASP A 279 -15.70 -3.77 11.22
CA ASP A 279 -16.35 -4.98 11.78
C ASP A 279 -15.34 -5.93 12.43
N SER A 280 -14.20 -6.11 11.77
CA SER A 280 -13.15 -7.01 12.24
C SER A 280 -12.49 -6.45 13.51
N PHE A 281 -12.34 -5.14 13.60
CA PHE A 281 -11.91 -4.45 14.82
C PHE A 281 -12.92 -4.68 15.95
N ASP A 282 -14.22 -4.48 15.68
CA ASP A 282 -15.27 -4.65 16.66
C ASP A 282 -15.39 -6.12 17.16
N GLU A 283 -15.10 -7.11 16.31
CA GLU A 283 -14.96 -8.51 16.70
C GLU A 283 -13.76 -8.72 17.64
N ALA A 284 -12.60 -8.15 17.31
CA ALA A 284 -11.40 -8.21 18.15
C ALA A 284 -11.63 -7.57 19.53
N ILE A 285 -12.24 -6.38 19.59
CA ILE A 285 -12.53 -5.68 20.84
C ILE A 285 -13.51 -6.48 21.71
N ARG A 286 -14.55 -7.10 21.12
CA ARG A 286 -15.46 -7.97 21.88
C ARG A 286 -14.74 -9.20 22.42
N ALA A 287 -13.84 -9.81 21.66
CA ALA A 287 -13.06 -10.95 22.12
C ALA A 287 -12.15 -10.56 23.30
N ILE A 288 -11.49 -9.40 23.23
CA ILE A 288 -10.63 -8.85 24.29
C ILE A 288 -11.43 -8.55 25.55
N ASN A 289 -12.56 -7.84 25.43
CA ASN A 289 -13.41 -7.48 26.57
C ASN A 289 -14.01 -8.73 27.27
N ASN A 290 -14.31 -9.78 26.51
CA ASN A 290 -14.84 -11.04 27.04
C ASN A 290 -13.74 -11.99 27.54
N ALA A 291 -12.46 -11.67 27.32
CA ALA A 291 -11.36 -12.52 27.74
C ALA A 291 -11.23 -12.51 29.26
N LYS A 292 -11.05 -13.69 29.85
CA LYS A 292 -10.80 -13.87 31.27
C LYS A 292 -9.36 -13.55 31.66
N ASP A 293 -8.44 -13.83 30.74
CA ASP A 293 -7.01 -13.63 30.90
C ASP A 293 -6.40 -13.31 29.54
N ILE A 294 -5.44 -12.39 29.51
CA ILE A 294 -4.77 -11.90 28.31
C ILE A 294 -3.27 -12.07 28.49
N LYS A 295 -2.66 -12.82 27.57
CA LYS A 295 -1.21 -13.06 27.50
C LYS A 295 -0.70 -12.76 26.10
N LEU A 296 0.60 -12.85 25.92
CA LEU A 296 1.27 -12.81 24.64
C LEU A 296 1.70 -14.22 24.27
N ASP A 297 1.59 -14.56 22.98
CA ASP A 297 2.23 -15.75 22.46
C ASP A 297 3.72 -15.50 22.14
N ALA A 298 4.42 -16.54 21.67
CA ALA A 298 5.83 -16.46 21.35
C ALA A 298 6.16 -15.46 20.21
N SER A 299 5.18 -15.12 19.36
CA SER A 299 5.29 -14.08 18.33
C SER A 299 4.77 -12.71 18.77
N GLY A 300 4.30 -12.57 20.01
CA GLY A 300 3.76 -11.32 20.56
C GLY A 300 2.24 -11.14 20.42
N ARG A 301 1.51 -12.09 19.80
CA ARG A 301 0.07 -11.95 19.55
C ARG A 301 -0.71 -12.04 20.85
N LEU A 302 -1.83 -11.32 20.93
CA LEU A 302 -2.75 -11.43 22.05
C LEU A 302 -3.35 -12.85 22.11
N LEU A 303 -3.01 -13.57 23.17
CA LEU A 303 -3.54 -14.88 23.52
C LEU A 303 -4.64 -14.70 24.56
N LEU A 304 -5.88 -14.92 24.13
CA LEU A 304 -7.08 -14.72 24.94
C LEU A 304 -7.51 -16.05 25.56
N THR A 305 -7.76 -16.04 26.86
CA THR A 305 -8.38 -17.17 27.55
C THR A 305 -9.86 -16.93 27.69
N THR A 306 -10.70 -17.80 27.13
CA THR A 306 -12.15 -17.74 27.25
C THR A 306 -12.71 -18.98 27.95
N ASP A 307 -13.79 -18.79 28.69
CA ASP A 307 -14.52 -19.85 29.38
C ASP A 307 -15.54 -20.46 28.40
N ILE A 308 -15.50 -21.79 28.21
CA ILE A 308 -16.48 -22.53 27.41
C ILE A 308 -17.52 -23.12 28.35
N TYR A 309 -18.76 -22.68 28.19
CA TYR A 309 -19.90 -23.14 28.97
C TYR A 309 -20.75 -24.16 28.18
N ASP A 310 -21.35 -25.11 28.88
CA ASP A 310 -22.41 -25.94 28.34
C ASP A 310 -23.71 -25.13 28.32
N GLU A 311 -24.26 -24.90 27.14
CA GLU A 311 -25.47 -24.10 26.94
C GLU A 311 -26.75 -24.78 27.45
N PHE A 312 -26.71 -26.09 27.74
CA PHE A 312 -27.87 -26.87 28.16
C PHE A 312 -27.80 -27.39 29.59
N ILE A 313 -26.64 -27.33 30.24
CA ILE A 313 -26.45 -27.84 31.59
C ILE A 313 -26.12 -26.68 32.53
N LEU A 314 -26.98 -26.48 33.53
CA LEU A 314 -26.74 -25.51 34.60
C LEU A 314 -26.05 -26.18 35.78
N ASP A 315 -25.14 -25.48 36.43
CA ASP A 315 -24.57 -25.90 37.70
C ASP A 315 -25.69 -25.93 38.76
N PRO A 316 -25.96 -27.09 39.40
CA PRO A 316 -27.04 -27.24 40.37
C PRO A 316 -26.85 -26.40 41.65
N ALA A 317 -25.66 -25.85 41.90
CA ALA A 317 -25.38 -25.00 43.06
C ALA A 317 -25.61 -23.50 42.79
N THR A 318 -25.32 -23.01 41.58
CA THR A 318 -25.38 -21.59 41.23
C THR A 318 -26.53 -21.24 40.27
N GLY A 319 -27.02 -22.21 39.49
CA GLY A 319 -28.01 -21.99 38.44
C GLY A 319 -27.45 -21.34 37.17
N GLU A 320 -26.13 -21.17 37.09
CA GLU A 320 -25.42 -20.63 35.92
C GLU A 320 -25.02 -21.75 34.95
N PRO A 321 -24.77 -21.45 33.66
CA PRO A 321 -24.21 -22.41 32.71
C PRO A 321 -22.96 -23.11 33.27
N LEU A 322 -22.86 -24.43 33.08
CA LEU A 322 -21.76 -25.22 33.60
C LEU A 322 -20.49 -24.93 32.80
N LEU A 323 -19.43 -24.47 33.46
CA LEU A 323 -18.11 -24.32 32.84
C LEU A 323 -17.57 -25.71 32.48
N LEU A 324 -17.34 -25.95 31.19
CA LEU A 324 -16.76 -27.20 30.68
C LEU A 324 -15.23 -27.14 30.71
N GLU A 325 -14.67 -26.13 30.07
CA GLU A 325 -13.23 -25.95 29.93
C GLU A 325 -12.87 -24.49 29.68
N THR A 326 -11.60 -24.15 29.90
CA THR A 326 -10.99 -22.89 29.45
C THR A 326 -10.25 -23.14 28.15
N LYS A 327 -10.49 -22.32 27.14
CA LYS A 327 -9.76 -22.39 25.87
C LYS A 327 -8.89 -21.15 25.69
N GLU A 328 -7.62 -21.37 25.39
CA GLU A 328 -6.71 -20.32 24.96
C GLU A 328 -6.73 -20.23 23.43
N LYS A 329 -6.96 -19.03 22.89
CA LYS A 329 -6.96 -18.76 21.46
C LYS A 329 -6.26 -17.43 21.18
N ALA A 330 -5.30 -17.44 20.27
CA ALA A 330 -4.69 -16.21 19.77
C ALA A 330 -5.67 -15.51 18.81
N ILE A 331 -5.61 -14.18 18.76
CA ILE A 331 -6.22 -13.41 17.68
C ILE A 331 -5.46 -13.74 16.39
N ASP A 332 -5.98 -14.68 15.60
CA ASP A 332 -5.30 -15.28 14.45
C ASP A 332 -5.95 -14.92 13.11
N SER A 333 -7.01 -14.12 13.13
CA SER A 333 -7.64 -13.61 11.93
C SER A 333 -6.77 -12.53 11.29
N PRO A 334 -6.47 -12.64 9.98
CA PRO A 334 -5.76 -11.57 9.28
C PRO A 334 -6.51 -10.23 9.31
N LYS A 335 -7.85 -10.27 9.36
CA LYS A 335 -8.64 -9.03 9.35
C LYS A 335 -8.63 -8.31 10.68
N GLU A 336 -8.77 -9.05 11.78
CA GLU A 336 -8.72 -8.50 13.14
C GLU A 336 -7.35 -7.87 13.38
N ASN A 337 -6.28 -8.59 13.05
CA ASN A 337 -4.92 -8.08 13.23
C ASN A 337 -4.63 -6.86 12.34
N LEU A 338 -5.07 -6.85 11.08
CA LEU A 338 -4.88 -5.68 10.22
C LEU A 338 -5.66 -4.46 10.74
N ALA A 339 -6.85 -4.66 11.29
CA ALA A 339 -7.66 -3.59 11.85
C ALA A 339 -7.07 -3.05 13.18
N LEU A 340 -6.53 -3.93 14.04
CA LEU A 340 -5.79 -3.52 15.23
C LEU A 340 -4.52 -2.73 14.87
N TYR A 341 -3.77 -3.17 13.85
CA TYR A 341 -2.64 -2.43 13.30
C TYR A 341 -3.05 -1.04 12.83
N LEU A 342 -4.11 -0.95 12.03
CA LEU A 342 -4.61 0.32 11.50
C LEU A 342 -4.97 1.30 12.63
N LYS A 343 -5.75 0.82 13.61
CA LYS A 343 -6.21 1.65 14.72
C LYS A 343 -5.03 2.16 15.56
N LEU A 344 -4.08 1.28 15.88
CA LEU A 344 -2.91 1.65 16.67
C LEU A 344 -2.02 2.66 15.94
N MET A 345 -1.77 2.45 14.64
CA MET A 345 -0.94 3.38 13.84
C MET A 345 -1.60 4.75 13.60
N GLN A 346 -2.93 4.81 13.53
CA GLN A 346 -3.66 6.08 13.31
C GLN A 346 -3.91 6.85 14.60
N ASP A 347 -4.34 6.16 15.66
CA ASP A 347 -4.87 6.81 16.86
C ASP A 347 -3.93 6.65 18.07
N GLY A 348 -2.86 5.84 17.97
CA GLY A 348 -1.96 5.54 19.10
C GLY A 348 -2.56 4.63 20.18
N HIS A 349 -3.83 4.26 20.08
CA HIS A 349 -4.52 3.43 21.07
C HIS A 349 -5.62 2.58 20.44
N LEU A 350 -6.14 1.60 21.19
CA LEU A 350 -7.22 0.70 20.74
C LEU A 350 -8.63 1.15 21.19
N ILE A 351 -8.79 2.36 21.71
CA ILE A 351 -10.09 2.88 22.15
C ILE A 351 -10.92 3.34 20.93
N THR A 352 -12.17 2.90 20.86
CA THR A 352 -13.16 3.45 19.91
C THR A 352 -13.67 4.79 20.44
N PRO A 353 -13.41 5.92 19.73
CA PRO A 353 -13.92 7.24 20.10
C PRO A 353 -15.45 7.28 20.09
N ALA A 354 -16.06 8.10 20.93
CA ALA A 354 -17.51 8.15 21.05
C ALA A 354 -18.21 8.55 19.75
N ASP A 355 -17.69 9.52 19.00
CA ASP A 355 -18.22 9.98 17.71
C ASP A 355 -18.19 8.91 16.59
N ASP A 356 -17.32 7.91 16.72
CA ASP A 356 -17.13 6.80 15.78
C ASP A 356 -17.87 5.51 16.21
N ARG A 357 -18.81 5.59 17.16
CA ARG A 357 -19.56 4.42 17.66
C ARG A 357 -20.83 4.09 16.89
N LEU A 358 -21.12 4.82 15.83
CA LEU A 358 -22.26 4.50 14.97
C LEU A 358 -22.11 3.09 14.39
N PRO A 359 -23.21 2.33 14.25
CA PRO A 359 -23.12 1.00 13.67
C PRO A 359 -22.56 1.05 12.26
N VAL A 360 -21.75 0.05 11.92
CA VAL A 360 -21.06 -0.01 10.63
C VAL A 360 -22.09 -0.12 9.48
N GLU A 361 -22.07 0.85 8.58
CA GLU A 361 -22.94 0.84 7.40
C GLU A 361 -22.28 0.10 6.22
N HIS A 362 -22.71 -1.12 5.95
CA HIS A 362 -22.29 -1.84 4.73
C HIS A 362 -22.96 -1.34 3.43
N SER A 363 -23.82 -0.32 3.52
CA SER A 363 -24.86 0.00 2.54
C SER A 363 -24.41 0.90 1.39
N LEU A 364 -23.62 1.95 1.64
CA LEU A 364 -23.48 3.02 0.64
C LEU A 364 -22.26 2.92 -0.29
N LYS A 365 -21.15 2.28 0.12
CA LYS A 365 -19.93 2.19 -0.71
C LYS A 365 -19.38 0.76 -0.87
N GLY A 366 -19.93 -0.21 -0.13
CA GLY A 366 -19.43 -1.59 -0.06
C GLY A 366 -20.05 -2.59 -1.05
N GLY A 367 -20.91 -2.15 -1.96
CA GLY A 367 -21.43 -3.00 -3.04
C GLY A 367 -22.37 -4.13 -2.60
N ILE A 368 -23.17 -3.95 -1.55
CA ILE A 368 -24.28 -4.88 -1.29
C ILE A 368 -25.31 -4.72 -2.43
N PRO A 369 -25.64 -5.78 -3.18
CA PRO A 369 -26.71 -5.69 -4.16
C PRO A 369 -28.02 -5.31 -3.48
N ALA A 370 -28.76 -4.35 -4.04
CA ALA A 370 -30.01 -3.83 -3.46
C ALA A 370 -31.06 -4.90 -3.09
N TRP A 371 -31.01 -6.09 -3.72
CA TRP A 371 -31.88 -7.23 -3.36
C TRP A 371 -31.48 -7.94 -2.06
N LYS A 372 -30.20 -7.89 -1.64
CA LYS A 372 -29.75 -8.37 -0.33
C LYS A 372 -30.15 -7.42 0.81
N GLN A 373 -30.24 -6.11 0.55
CA GLN A 373 -30.77 -5.14 1.51
C GLN A 373 -32.27 -5.33 1.77
N ALA A 374 -33.01 -5.87 0.81
CA ALA A 374 -34.46 -6.05 0.90
C ALA A 374 -34.89 -7.37 1.57
N GLU A 375 -33.99 -8.35 1.73
CA GLU A 375 -34.32 -9.72 2.20
C GLU A 375 -33.55 -10.19 3.44
N LEU A 376 -32.67 -9.37 4.03
CA LEU A 376 -32.02 -9.69 5.30
C LEU A 376 -32.94 -9.31 6.47
N GLU A 377 -33.55 -10.33 7.08
CA GLU A 377 -34.21 -10.25 8.39
C GLU A 377 -33.20 -9.93 9.51
N ASP A 378 -31.90 -10.10 9.22
CA ASP A 378 -30.75 -9.68 10.02
C ASP A 378 -30.11 -8.45 9.33
N GLY A 379 -30.73 -7.29 9.52
CA GLY A 379 -30.23 -6.01 8.99
C GLY A 379 -28.88 -5.62 9.60
N PRO A 380 -28.25 -4.51 9.13
CA PRO A 380 -27.04 -3.99 9.78
C PRO A 380 -27.27 -3.83 11.28
N SER A 381 -26.25 -4.14 12.08
CA SER A 381 -26.32 -4.04 13.54
C SER A 381 -26.95 -2.71 13.94
N LYS A 382 -27.93 -2.74 14.86
CA LYS A 382 -28.47 -1.53 15.47
C LYS A 382 -27.70 -1.15 16.74
N GLU A 383 -26.80 -2.01 17.18
CA GLU A 383 -25.99 -1.80 18.37
C GLU A 383 -24.81 -0.90 18.05
N LEU A 384 -24.51 0.02 18.96
CA LEU A 384 -23.35 0.87 18.89
C LEU A 384 -22.07 0.02 18.89
N ARG A 385 -21.05 0.48 18.17
CA ARG A 385 -19.75 -0.19 18.15
C ARG A 385 -19.18 -0.32 19.57
N PRO A 386 -18.54 -1.45 19.90
CA PRO A 386 -17.92 -1.65 21.19
C PRO A 386 -16.74 -0.69 21.37
N THR A 387 -16.44 -0.35 22.62
CA THR A 387 -15.19 0.30 23.00
C THR A 387 -14.43 -0.64 23.94
N ILE A 388 -13.10 -0.60 23.89
CA ILE A 388 -12.26 -1.49 24.70
C ILE A 388 -12.41 -1.15 26.19
N ASP A 389 -12.43 -2.18 27.04
CA ASP A 389 -12.46 -2.00 28.49
C ASP A 389 -11.06 -1.60 28.99
N ILE A 390 -10.90 -0.30 29.27
CA ILE A 390 -9.64 0.32 29.68
C ILE A 390 -9.15 -0.28 31.00
N ASP A 391 -10.03 -0.43 31.99
CA ASP A 391 -9.65 -0.96 33.31
C ASP A 391 -9.22 -2.43 33.21
N HIS A 392 -9.90 -3.20 32.35
CA HIS A 392 -9.54 -4.58 32.06
C HIS A 392 -8.14 -4.68 31.45
N MET A 393 -7.83 -3.87 30.43
CA MET A 393 -6.51 -3.83 29.79
C MET A 393 -5.41 -3.41 30.76
N ILE A 394 -5.66 -2.37 31.58
CA ILE A 394 -4.73 -1.94 32.63
C ILE A 394 -4.48 -3.08 33.62
N SER A 395 -5.51 -3.85 34.00
CA SER A 395 -5.38 -4.92 34.98
C SER A 395 -4.41 -6.03 34.55
N PHE A 396 -4.23 -6.24 33.24
CA PHE A 396 -3.26 -7.19 32.66
C PHE A 396 -1.90 -6.56 32.29
N GLY A 397 -1.70 -5.28 32.62
CA GLY A 397 -0.45 -4.57 32.32
C GLY A 397 -0.32 -4.12 30.87
N LEU A 398 -1.43 -4.06 30.12
CA LEU A 398 -1.51 -3.60 28.72
C LEU A 398 -2.06 -2.16 28.63
N GLY A 399 -1.83 -1.35 29.67
CA GLY A 399 -2.40 0.00 29.79
C GLY A 399 -1.92 0.99 28.72
N TYR A 400 -0.75 0.76 28.13
CA TYR A 400 -0.22 1.60 27.04
C TYR A 400 -1.01 1.42 25.74
N LEU A 401 -1.71 0.29 25.52
CA LEU A 401 -2.59 0.15 24.35
C LEU A 401 -3.89 0.97 24.47
N VAL A 402 -4.11 1.63 25.61
CA VAL A 402 -5.33 2.36 25.98
C VAL A 402 -5.01 3.67 26.71
N ASP A 403 -3.84 4.26 26.48
CA ASP A 403 -3.34 5.45 27.19
C ASP A 403 -3.68 6.79 26.51
N ALA A 404 -4.84 6.83 25.85
CA ALA A 404 -5.34 8.01 25.15
C ALA A 404 -5.46 9.26 26.04
N THR A 405 -5.29 10.43 25.43
CA THR A 405 -5.59 11.70 26.08
C THR A 405 -7.09 11.96 26.12
N GLY A 406 -7.57 12.64 27.18
CA GLY A 406 -8.98 13.02 27.29
C GLY A 406 -9.95 11.90 27.69
N ILE A 407 -9.45 10.79 28.28
CA ILE A 407 -10.31 9.73 28.82
C ILE A 407 -11.28 10.30 29.86
N THR A 408 -12.58 10.09 29.63
CA THR A 408 -13.68 10.54 30.47
C THR A 408 -14.85 9.54 30.42
N THR A 409 -15.77 9.66 31.38
CA THR A 409 -17.08 9.03 31.25
C THR A 409 -17.94 9.86 30.29
N TYR A 410 -18.59 9.20 29.35
CA TYR A 410 -19.51 9.81 28.41
C TYR A 410 -20.78 8.96 28.24
N TYR A 411 -21.79 9.57 27.65
CA TYR A 411 -23.13 9.05 27.51
C TYR A 411 -23.53 9.11 26.04
N THR A 412 -23.89 7.96 25.45
CA THR A 412 -24.29 7.88 24.04
C THR A 412 -25.73 7.44 23.89
N THR A 413 -26.46 8.10 22.99
CA THR A 413 -27.76 7.66 22.46
C THR A 413 -27.84 7.94 20.97
N THR A 414 -28.76 7.29 20.29
CA THR A 414 -29.15 7.63 18.92
C THR A 414 -30.38 8.55 18.97
N ASP A 415 -30.40 9.60 18.16
CA ASP A 415 -31.58 10.46 18.00
C ASP A 415 -32.67 9.79 17.12
N ALA A 416 -33.76 10.50 16.85
CA ALA A 416 -34.87 9.98 16.04
C ALA A 416 -34.50 9.83 14.54
N GLU A 417 -33.45 10.52 14.12
CA GLU A 417 -32.93 10.57 12.75
C GLU A 417 -31.81 9.55 12.51
N GLY A 418 -31.32 8.87 13.56
CA GLY A 418 -30.25 7.88 13.49
C GLY A 418 -28.85 8.42 13.77
N ASN A 419 -28.71 9.71 14.11
CA ASN A 419 -27.42 10.30 14.43
C ASN A 419 -27.01 10.00 15.87
N LEU A 420 -25.71 9.93 16.08
CA LEU A 420 -25.15 9.73 17.41
C LEU A 420 -25.15 11.03 18.19
N VAL A 421 -25.70 10.98 19.39
CA VAL A 421 -25.62 12.05 20.38
C VAL A 421 -24.65 11.61 21.46
N VAL A 422 -23.56 12.35 21.60
CA VAL A 422 -22.53 12.16 22.63
C VAL A 422 -22.68 13.29 23.64
N GLU A 423 -22.77 12.93 24.92
CA GLU A 423 -22.95 13.87 26.02
C GLU A 423 -22.01 13.51 27.19
N THR A 424 -21.54 14.51 27.92
CA THR A 424 -20.67 14.33 29.09
C THR A 424 -21.41 14.60 30.41
N ASP A 425 -22.54 15.30 30.37
CA ASP A 425 -23.41 15.51 31.52
C ASP A 425 -24.56 14.46 31.56
N PRO A 426 -24.62 13.58 32.58
CA PRO A 426 -25.69 12.59 32.71
C PRO A 426 -27.10 13.18 32.79
N SER A 427 -27.23 14.45 33.19
CA SER A 427 -28.53 15.12 33.32
C SER A 427 -29.15 15.52 31.97
N LEU A 428 -28.32 15.64 30.93
CA LEU A 428 -28.75 16.05 29.59
C LEU A 428 -29.23 14.88 28.73
N CYS A 429 -28.90 13.64 29.09
CA CYS A 429 -29.41 12.44 28.41
C CYS A 429 -29.94 11.35 29.37
N PRO A 430 -31.19 11.48 29.83
CA PRO A 430 -31.83 10.45 30.65
C PRO A 430 -32.10 9.18 29.82
N GLY A 431 -31.32 8.12 30.05
CA GLY A 431 -31.46 6.83 29.37
C GLY A 431 -30.35 6.50 28.35
N CYS A 432 -29.33 7.34 28.22
CA CYS A 432 -28.12 7.03 27.46
C CYS A 432 -27.36 5.82 28.02
N ASN A 433 -26.66 5.11 27.15
CA ASN A 433 -25.67 4.11 27.55
C ASN A 433 -24.42 4.81 28.07
N VAL A 434 -23.96 4.40 29.25
CA VAL A 434 -22.74 4.93 29.88
C VAL A 434 -21.54 4.19 29.32
N SER A 435 -20.46 4.92 29.03
CA SER A 435 -19.18 4.34 28.61
C SER A 435 -18.01 5.16 29.14
N TYR A 436 -16.84 4.54 29.16
CA TYR A 436 -15.59 5.15 29.63
C TYR A 436 -14.55 5.07 28.53
N GLY A 437 -13.99 6.21 28.12
CA GLY A 437 -13.08 6.32 26.98
C GLY A 437 -12.98 7.76 26.48
N ILE A 438 -12.74 7.95 25.19
CA ILE A 438 -12.59 9.29 24.58
C ILE A 438 -13.81 9.68 23.75
N THR A 439 -14.06 10.98 23.61
CA THR A 439 -15.20 11.49 22.83
C THR A 439 -14.89 11.71 21.36
N GLU A 440 -13.66 12.12 21.06
CA GLU A 440 -13.14 12.40 19.72
C GLU A 440 -11.66 11.99 19.69
N ARG A 441 -11.09 11.84 18.49
CA ARG A 441 -9.67 11.51 18.30
C ARG A 441 -8.80 12.71 18.60
N SER A 442 -7.65 12.49 19.23
CA SER A 442 -6.65 13.53 19.48
C SER A 442 -5.52 13.46 18.46
N GLU A 443 -5.11 14.60 17.89
CA GLU A 443 -3.94 14.66 17.01
C GLU A 443 -2.61 14.43 17.75
N THR A 444 -2.62 14.49 19.08
CA THR A 444 -1.42 14.22 19.90
C THR A 444 -1.24 12.75 20.24
N ASP A 445 -2.30 11.95 20.07
CA ASP A 445 -2.25 10.52 20.35
C ASP A 445 -1.75 9.82 19.09
N VAL A 446 -0.52 9.34 19.16
CA VAL A 446 0.19 8.72 18.04
C VAL A 446 0.83 7.43 18.54
N CYS A 447 0.96 6.44 17.65
CA CYS A 447 1.68 5.21 17.96
C CYS A 447 3.11 5.58 18.38
N ASP A 448 3.47 5.29 19.63
CA ASP A 448 4.78 5.67 20.16
C ASP A 448 5.35 4.53 21.01
N GLY A 449 6.67 4.45 21.03
CA GLY A 449 7.42 3.58 21.91
C GLY A 449 6.96 2.11 21.93
N PRO A 450 6.38 1.61 23.04
CA PRO A 450 5.97 0.21 23.19
C PRO A 450 4.84 -0.22 22.25
N ASP A 451 4.09 0.71 21.66
CA ASP A 451 3.01 0.39 20.73
C ASP A 451 3.54 -0.27 19.45
N PHE A 452 4.75 0.10 19.02
CA PHE A 452 5.36 -0.46 17.82
C PHE A 452 5.57 -1.97 17.92
N ASP A 453 5.86 -2.51 19.11
CA ASP A 453 6.01 -3.95 19.31
C ASP A 453 4.69 -4.67 18.96
N PHE A 454 3.55 -4.09 19.33
CA PHE A 454 2.23 -4.64 19.03
C PHE A 454 1.81 -4.36 17.59
N ALA A 455 2.08 -3.16 17.08
CA ALA A 455 1.81 -2.80 15.69
C ALA A 455 2.54 -3.75 14.73
N ALA A 456 3.82 -4.05 14.98
CA ALA A 456 4.59 -4.99 14.17
C ALA A 456 4.03 -6.41 14.27
N THR A 457 3.67 -6.86 15.48
CA THR A 457 3.07 -8.18 15.64
C THR A 457 1.71 -8.30 14.95
N PHE A 458 0.85 -7.28 15.04
CA PHE A 458 -0.43 -7.25 14.36
C PHE A 458 -0.24 -7.26 12.84
N PHE A 459 0.68 -6.45 12.33
CA PHE A 459 1.04 -6.46 10.91
C PHE A 459 1.53 -7.85 10.45
N ALA A 460 2.46 -8.46 11.20
CA ALA A 460 2.98 -9.79 10.92
C ALA A 460 1.90 -10.88 10.96
N SER A 461 0.98 -10.78 11.90
CA SER A 461 -0.13 -11.73 12.07
C SER A 461 -1.17 -11.63 10.95
N ALA A 462 -1.30 -10.46 10.34
CA ALA A 462 -2.11 -10.25 9.15
C ALA A 462 -1.46 -10.77 7.86
N ALA A 463 -0.12 -10.86 7.84
CA ALA A 463 0.65 -11.28 6.68
C ALA A 463 0.58 -12.80 6.40
N ASP A 464 1.12 -13.19 5.25
CA ASP A 464 1.31 -14.61 4.91
C ASP A 464 2.47 -15.22 5.68
N LYS A 465 2.20 -16.37 6.31
CA LYS A 465 3.11 -17.08 7.23
C LYS A 465 4.46 -17.49 6.62
N SER A 466 4.59 -17.51 5.30
CA SER A 466 5.80 -17.90 4.58
C SER A 466 6.39 -16.78 3.73
N GLY A 467 5.84 -15.56 3.80
CA GLY A 467 6.36 -14.40 3.09
C GLY A 467 7.45 -13.68 3.88
N THR A 468 7.99 -12.62 3.28
CA THR A 468 8.92 -11.68 3.92
C THR A 468 8.26 -10.31 4.03
N ILE A 469 8.53 -9.59 5.10
CA ILE A 469 8.08 -8.20 5.29
C ILE A 469 9.21 -7.26 4.88
N THR A 470 8.91 -6.38 3.93
CA THR A 470 9.86 -5.39 3.39
C THR A 470 9.36 -3.97 3.67
N THR A 471 10.29 -3.01 3.65
CA THR A 471 9.99 -1.57 3.82
C THR A 471 8.91 -1.12 2.84
N ASP A 472 9.04 -1.47 1.56
CA ASP A 472 8.04 -1.12 0.54
C ASP A 472 6.66 -1.66 0.87
N LYS A 473 6.57 -2.90 1.34
CA LYS A 473 5.31 -3.53 1.73
C LYS A 473 4.60 -2.70 2.80
N ILE A 474 5.33 -2.27 3.83
CA ILE A 474 4.77 -1.44 4.91
C ILE A 474 4.37 -0.06 4.37
N VAL A 475 5.21 0.61 3.59
CA VAL A 475 4.91 1.95 3.07
C VAL A 475 3.69 1.93 2.15
N TYR A 476 3.60 0.95 1.26
CA TYR A 476 2.45 0.81 0.39
C TYR A 476 1.20 0.44 1.16
N LEU A 477 1.28 -0.48 2.13
CA LEU A 477 0.13 -0.81 2.96
C LEU A 477 -0.37 0.39 3.75
N ASN A 478 0.54 1.15 4.36
CA ASN A 478 0.21 2.37 5.08
C ASN A 478 -0.41 3.43 4.18
N SER A 479 0.00 3.49 2.91
CA SER A 479 -0.60 4.40 1.92
C SER A 479 -2.02 3.96 1.55
N ILE A 480 -2.24 2.66 1.32
CA ILE A 480 -3.57 2.10 1.02
C ILE A 480 -4.53 2.30 2.19
N LEU A 481 -4.05 2.07 3.42
CA LEU A 481 -4.82 2.22 4.64
C LEU A 481 -4.98 3.69 5.09
N GLY A 482 -4.36 4.64 4.37
CA GLY A 482 -4.43 6.06 4.68
C GLY A 482 -3.67 6.48 5.95
N ILE A 483 -2.73 5.68 6.44
CA ILE A 483 -1.75 6.09 7.46
C ILE A 483 -0.77 7.10 6.83
N ASN A 484 -0.23 6.77 5.65
CA ASN A 484 0.48 7.74 4.83
C ASN A 484 -0.56 8.50 3.98
N LYS A 485 -0.44 9.82 3.89
CA LYS A 485 -1.28 10.67 3.03
C LYS A 485 -0.48 11.03 1.78
N VAL A 486 -0.58 10.18 0.77
CA VAL A 486 0.18 10.31 -0.49
C VAL A 486 -0.72 10.44 -1.72
N VAL A 487 -2.04 10.34 -1.53
CA VAL A 487 -3.06 10.50 -2.56
C VAL A 487 -4.27 11.22 -1.98
N GLY A 488 -5.00 11.93 -2.83
CA GLY A 488 -6.19 12.67 -2.43
C GLY A 488 -5.87 14.04 -1.82
N TYR A 489 -6.85 14.63 -1.14
CA TYR A 489 -6.77 15.99 -0.60
C TYR A 489 -7.04 16.01 0.90
N SER A 490 -6.51 17.01 1.59
CA SER A 490 -6.71 17.19 3.04
C SER A 490 -8.15 17.44 3.45
N ALA A 491 -8.99 17.93 2.54
CA ALA A 491 -10.40 18.18 2.79
C ALA A 491 -11.22 18.09 1.49
N TYR A 492 -12.46 17.63 1.62
CA TYR A 492 -13.43 17.55 0.53
C TYR A 492 -14.73 18.28 0.91
N ASN A 493 -15.34 18.94 -0.07
CA ASN A 493 -16.68 19.48 0.04
C ASN A 493 -17.73 18.34 0.04
N ALA A 494 -18.97 18.65 0.40
CA ALA A 494 -20.06 17.66 0.45
C ALA A 494 -20.38 16.98 -0.89
N ASP A 495 -19.95 17.56 -2.01
CA ASP A 495 -20.09 16.99 -3.36
C ASP A 495 -18.89 16.11 -3.78
N GLY A 496 -17.90 15.93 -2.91
CA GLY A 496 -16.70 15.12 -3.16
C GLY A 496 -15.60 15.86 -3.94
N THR A 497 -15.77 17.16 -4.22
CA THR A 497 -14.69 17.99 -4.78
C THR A 497 -13.71 18.41 -3.69
N PRO A 498 -12.41 18.65 -4.01
CA PRO A 498 -11.46 19.19 -3.03
C PRO A 498 -11.94 20.54 -2.49
N ALA A 499 -11.81 20.75 -1.17
CA ALA A 499 -12.14 22.03 -0.56
C ALA A 499 -11.16 23.13 -1.00
N ASP A 500 -11.61 24.40 -1.00
CA ASP A 500 -10.74 25.53 -1.32
C ASP A 500 -9.55 25.59 -0.34
N GLY A 501 -8.33 25.55 -0.87
CA GLY A 501 -7.10 25.52 -0.07
C GLY A 501 -6.76 24.15 0.51
N ALA A 502 -7.45 23.08 0.11
CA ALA A 502 -7.05 21.73 0.47
C ALA A 502 -5.66 21.41 -0.07
N ILE A 503 -4.86 20.73 0.74
CA ILE A 503 -3.53 20.25 0.37
C ILE A 503 -3.72 19.03 -0.52
N ASP A 504 -3.17 19.06 -1.74
CA ASP A 504 -3.08 17.87 -2.58
C ASP A 504 -1.91 17.00 -2.08
N TYR A 505 -2.24 15.81 -1.58
CA TYR A 505 -1.25 14.87 -1.04
C TYR A 505 -0.44 14.16 -2.13
N SER A 506 -0.87 14.22 -3.39
CA SER A 506 -0.05 13.76 -4.51
C SER A 506 1.12 14.71 -4.79
N GLU A 507 0.95 15.99 -4.49
CA GLU A 507 1.99 17.02 -4.60
C GLU A 507 2.80 17.14 -3.30
N ASN A 508 2.14 16.97 -2.15
CA ASN A 508 2.72 17.14 -0.82
C ASN A 508 2.51 15.87 0.01
N PRO A 509 3.22 14.77 -0.30
CA PRO A 509 3.04 13.51 0.41
C PRO A 509 3.46 13.64 1.87
N PHE A 510 2.63 13.09 2.75
CA PHE A 510 2.90 12.97 4.18
C PHE A 510 3.10 11.49 4.53
N TYR A 511 4.34 11.14 4.89
CA TYR A 511 4.69 9.82 5.40
C TYR A 511 4.66 9.83 6.92
N TYR A 512 4.28 8.69 7.50
CA TYR A 512 4.33 8.49 8.94
C TYR A 512 5.77 8.58 9.46
N ASP A 513 5.99 9.33 10.54
CA ASP A 513 7.34 9.61 11.07
C ASP A 513 7.83 8.50 12.01
N TYR A 514 8.42 7.46 11.43
CA TYR A 514 9.06 6.40 12.21
C TYR A 514 10.30 6.89 12.94
N GLY A 515 10.98 7.94 12.45
CA GLY A 515 12.20 8.47 13.05
C GLY A 515 11.95 9.17 14.38
N ALA A 516 10.82 9.86 14.51
CA ALA A 516 10.43 10.57 15.72
C ALA A 516 9.80 9.68 16.80
N HIS A 517 9.07 8.63 16.39
CA HIS A 517 8.20 7.86 17.30
C HIS A 517 8.68 6.44 17.57
N MET A 518 9.46 5.81 16.67
CA MET A 518 9.85 4.43 16.89
C MET A 518 11.05 4.32 17.83
N ASN A 519 10.87 3.57 18.91
CA ASN A 519 11.97 3.14 19.77
C ASN A 519 12.97 2.22 19.05
N THR A 520 14.12 2.00 19.69
CA THR A 520 15.09 1.02 19.22
C THR A 520 14.57 -0.40 19.47
N TYR A 521 14.39 -1.16 18.40
CA TYR A 521 14.10 -2.59 18.41
C TYR A 521 15.37 -3.38 18.79
N HIS A 522 15.25 -4.25 19.80
CA HIS A 522 16.30 -5.15 20.26
C HIS A 522 15.81 -6.60 20.18
N ARG A 523 16.12 -7.29 19.08
CA ARG A 523 15.60 -8.64 18.78
C ARG A 523 15.70 -9.61 19.95
N LEU A 524 16.89 -9.79 20.50
CA LEU A 524 17.10 -10.79 21.55
C LEU A 524 16.33 -10.46 22.84
N ASP A 525 16.20 -9.18 23.16
CA ASP A 525 15.52 -8.74 24.37
C ASP A 525 13.99 -8.79 24.22
N THR A 526 13.47 -8.49 23.03
CA THR A 526 12.04 -8.66 22.71
C THR A 526 11.62 -10.12 22.84
N PHE A 527 12.35 -11.06 22.21
CA PHE A 527 11.96 -12.48 22.24
C PHE A 527 12.30 -13.20 23.54
N ARG A 528 13.17 -12.64 24.40
CA ARG A 528 13.32 -13.10 25.80
C ARG A 528 12.08 -12.81 26.64
N GLN A 529 11.30 -11.80 26.26
CA GLN A 529 10.06 -11.39 26.93
C GLN A 529 8.82 -12.00 26.27
N ARG A 530 8.98 -13.06 25.48
CA ARG A 530 7.90 -13.81 24.83
C ARG A 530 8.10 -15.31 25.06
N GLY A 531 7.13 -16.14 24.68
CA GLY A 531 7.24 -17.59 24.82
C GLY A 531 6.34 -18.16 25.90
N GLN A 532 6.86 -19.08 26.72
CA GLN A 532 6.09 -19.66 27.81
C GLN A 532 5.96 -18.68 28.98
N THR A 533 4.74 -18.59 29.51
CA THR A 533 4.46 -17.76 30.69
C THR A 533 5.07 -18.37 31.94
N VAL A 534 5.94 -17.63 32.60
CA VAL A 534 6.55 -17.96 33.89
C VAL A 534 5.69 -17.44 35.04
N THR A 535 5.24 -16.19 34.93
CA THR A 535 4.35 -15.53 35.90
C THR A 535 3.16 -14.99 35.13
N PRO A 536 1.92 -15.41 35.44
CA PRO A 536 0.73 -14.83 34.84
C PRO A 536 0.66 -13.33 35.11
N GLY A 537 0.08 -12.58 34.17
CA GLY A 537 -0.25 -11.17 34.37
C GLY A 537 -1.37 -11.01 35.40
N GLY A 538 -1.58 -9.77 35.84
CA GLY A 538 -2.68 -9.43 36.74
C GLY A 538 -2.31 -8.38 37.78
N GLY A 539 -3.32 -7.71 38.34
CA GLY A 539 -3.13 -6.66 39.35
C GLY A 539 -2.35 -5.45 38.82
N GLY A 540 -2.41 -5.20 37.51
CA GLY A 540 -1.69 -4.12 36.85
C GLY A 540 -0.28 -4.47 36.38
N GLN A 541 0.13 -5.73 36.49
CA GLN A 541 1.46 -6.18 36.07
C GLN A 541 1.35 -7.09 34.82
N PRO A 542 2.23 -6.90 33.82
CA PRO A 542 2.27 -7.76 32.65
C PRO A 542 2.77 -9.16 33.02
N ALA A 543 2.38 -10.15 32.22
CA ALA A 543 2.93 -11.49 32.32
C ALA A 543 4.44 -11.50 32.02
N THR A 544 5.19 -12.41 32.66
CA THR A 544 6.62 -12.60 32.39
C THR A 544 6.87 -13.92 31.67
N TYR A 545 7.85 -13.95 30.78
CA TYR A 545 8.13 -15.09 29.90
C TYR A 545 9.59 -15.57 29.99
N ASP A 546 9.88 -16.77 29.48
CA ASP A 546 11.21 -17.37 29.51
C ASP A 546 11.97 -17.39 28.18
N GLY A 547 11.38 -16.88 27.09
CA GLY A 547 11.97 -16.91 25.76
C GLY A 547 11.98 -18.28 25.09
N THR A 548 11.24 -19.25 25.62
CA THR A 548 11.14 -20.60 25.07
C THR A 548 9.75 -20.90 24.54
N VAL A 549 9.68 -21.81 23.57
CA VAL A 549 8.43 -22.32 23.03
C VAL A 549 8.48 -23.84 22.97
N ARG A 550 7.33 -24.48 23.19
CA ARG A 550 7.19 -25.93 23.16
C ARG A 550 6.74 -26.38 21.79
N VAL A 551 7.61 -27.11 21.11
CA VAL A 551 7.39 -27.55 19.73
C VAL A 551 7.83 -28.99 19.54
N LEU A 552 7.42 -29.57 18.42
CA LEU A 552 7.89 -30.88 17.98
C LEU A 552 9.26 -30.73 17.30
N VAL A 553 10.27 -31.41 17.84
CA VAL A 553 11.62 -31.48 17.28
C VAL A 553 11.92 -32.92 16.90
N GLU A 554 12.49 -33.11 15.72
CA GLU A 554 12.92 -34.43 15.27
C GLU A 554 14.11 -34.93 16.11
N THR A 555 14.05 -36.16 16.61
CA THR A 555 15.05 -36.72 17.55
C THR A 555 16.44 -36.87 16.91
N SER A 556 16.47 -37.10 15.60
CA SER A 556 17.65 -37.00 14.74
C SER A 556 17.20 -36.70 13.32
N GLU A 557 18.01 -35.93 12.58
CA GLU A 557 17.68 -35.47 11.24
C GLU A 557 17.31 -36.64 10.31
N GLY A 558 16.08 -36.62 9.81
CA GLY A 558 15.55 -37.64 8.91
C GLY A 558 15.12 -38.96 9.57
N SER A 559 15.03 -39.02 10.90
CA SER A 559 14.52 -40.19 11.62
C SER A 559 13.00 -40.40 11.48
N GLY A 560 12.24 -39.34 11.26
CA GLY A 560 10.78 -39.32 11.30
C GLY A 560 10.18 -39.39 12.71
N ASP A 561 11.01 -39.48 13.75
CA ASP A 561 10.60 -39.56 15.15
C ASP A 561 10.62 -38.16 15.78
N TRP A 562 9.47 -37.66 16.20
CA TRP A 562 9.27 -36.31 16.75
C TRP A 562 9.05 -36.34 18.26
N LEU A 563 9.73 -35.46 18.99
CA LEU A 563 9.61 -35.30 20.43
C LEU A 563 9.23 -33.86 20.80
N GLU A 564 8.32 -33.72 21.75
CA GLU A 564 8.01 -32.44 22.39
C GLU A 564 9.23 -31.93 23.16
N THR A 565 9.72 -30.76 22.77
CA THR A 565 10.91 -30.15 23.37
C THR A 565 10.68 -28.65 23.56
N ASP A 566 11.08 -28.14 24.72
CA ASP A 566 11.15 -26.70 24.96
C ASP A 566 12.40 -26.16 24.27
N VAL A 567 12.22 -25.22 23.34
CA VAL A 567 13.31 -24.65 22.54
C VAL A 567 13.39 -23.15 22.75
N ASN A 568 14.61 -22.61 22.81
CA ASN A 568 14.83 -21.17 22.87
C ASN A 568 14.56 -20.54 21.49
N ILE A 569 13.68 -19.53 21.45
CA ILE A 569 13.25 -18.88 20.20
C ILE A 569 14.45 -18.22 19.50
N ASN A 570 15.27 -17.49 20.25
CA ASN A 570 16.43 -16.78 19.72
C ASN A 570 17.44 -17.72 19.06
N GLU A 571 17.73 -18.85 19.69
CA GLU A 571 18.67 -19.82 19.14
C GLU A 571 18.11 -20.58 17.93
N LYS A 572 16.82 -20.94 17.95
CA LYS A 572 16.23 -21.78 16.91
C LYS A 572 15.76 -21.01 15.68
N VAL A 573 15.16 -19.85 15.85
CA VAL A 573 14.63 -19.06 14.74
C VAL A 573 15.70 -18.12 14.18
N PHE A 574 16.43 -17.43 15.06
CA PHE A 574 17.39 -16.39 14.66
C PHE A 574 18.86 -16.81 14.75
N GLY A 575 19.15 -18.07 15.08
CA GLY A 575 20.52 -18.58 15.13
C GLY A 575 21.21 -18.51 13.76
N ALA A 576 22.53 -18.29 13.76
CA ALA A 576 23.35 -18.14 12.54
C ALA A 576 23.24 -19.30 11.53
N THR A 577 22.79 -20.48 11.95
CA THR A 577 22.56 -21.64 11.08
C THR A 577 21.23 -21.60 10.33
N HIS A 578 20.24 -20.85 10.82
CA HIS A 578 18.88 -20.81 10.29
C HIS A 578 18.56 -19.49 9.58
N TYR A 579 19.23 -18.40 9.97
CA TYR A 579 19.07 -17.09 9.34
C TYR A 579 20.43 -16.61 8.83
N GLN A 580 20.59 -16.36 7.53
CA GLN A 580 21.82 -15.78 6.99
C GLN A 580 21.88 -14.30 7.40
N GLY A 581 22.56 -14.02 8.51
CA GLY A 581 22.49 -12.76 9.26
C GLY A 581 22.13 -12.94 10.74
N GLY A 582 21.86 -14.20 11.14
CA GLY A 582 21.41 -14.64 12.45
C GLY A 582 22.36 -14.30 13.58
N GLY A 583 22.10 -13.14 14.17
CA GLY A 583 22.73 -12.59 15.34
C GLY A 583 21.77 -11.59 16.00
N ASP A 584 22.22 -11.02 17.11
CA ASP A 584 21.55 -9.88 17.73
C ASP A 584 21.34 -8.77 16.70
N PHE A 585 20.16 -8.18 16.69
CA PHE A 585 19.83 -7.05 15.81
C PHE A 585 19.34 -5.91 16.68
N VAL A 586 19.88 -4.74 16.39
CA VAL A 586 19.49 -3.48 17.00
C VAL A 586 19.23 -2.50 15.87
N GLY A 587 18.00 -2.01 15.78
CA GLY A 587 17.59 -1.08 14.73
C GLY A 587 16.50 -0.14 15.22
N SER A 588 16.42 1.04 14.64
CA SER A 588 15.37 2.03 14.90
C SER A 588 14.68 2.42 13.60
N ASN A 589 13.68 3.29 13.70
CA ASN A 589 12.93 3.84 12.58
C ASN A 589 12.27 2.75 11.70
N MET A 590 11.90 3.09 10.47
CA MET A 590 11.21 2.17 9.56
C MET A 590 11.93 0.82 9.39
N LYS A 591 13.27 0.80 9.36
CA LYS A 591 14.05 -0.45 9.26
C LYS A 591 13.90 -1.33 10.50
N GLY A 592 13.97 -0.72 11.69
CA GLY A 592 13.71 -1.42 12.95
C GLY A 592 12.32 -2.03 12.95
N PHE A 593 11.31 -1.25 12.57
CA PHE A 593 9.92 -1.70 12.51
C PHE A 593 9.71 -2.84 11.50
N THR A 594 10.28 -2.70 10.30
CA THR A 594 10.24 -3.72 9.25
C THR A 594 10.86 -5.03 9.72
N THR A 595 12.05 -4.95 10.33
CA THR A 595 12.76 -6.13 10.84
C THR A 595 12.00 -6.79 11.97
N MET A 596 11.40 -6.01 12.87
CA MET A 596 10.57 -6.53 13.96
C MET A 596 9.35 -7.29 13.43
N GLY A 597 8.62 -6.71 12.46
CA GLY A 597 7.48 -7.39 11.83
C GLY A 597 7.90 -8.66 11.10
N ASP A 598 9.03 -8.62 10.38
CA ASP A 598 9.58 -9.80 9.70
C ASP A 598 9.99 -10.90 10.69
N ASP A 599 10.65 -10.55 11.80
CA ASP A 599 11.05 -11.49 12.85
C ASP A 599 9.82 -12.13 13.53
N ASP A 600 8.77 -11.36 13.79
CA ASP A 600 7.50 -11.86 14.33
C ASP A 600 6.87 -12.87 13.37
N LEU A 601 6.88 -12.57 12.06
CA LEU A 601 6.37 -13.46 11.02
C LEU A 601 7.15 -14.77 10.95
N HIS A 602 8.48 -14.73 11.07
CA HIS A 602 9.32 -15.92 11.11
C HIS A 602 9.01 -16.80 12.32
N VAL A 603 8.76 -16.20 13.49
CA VAL A 603 8.38 -16.95 14.70
C VAL A 603 6.98 -17.56 14.54
N ILE A 604 6.01 -16.85 13.96
CA ILE A 604 4.70 -17.41 13.59
C ILE A 604 4.88 -18.61 12.66
N GLY A 605 5.66 -18.45 11.59
CA GLY A 605 5.93 -19.51 10.61
C GLY A 605 6.57 -20.74 11.25
N TYR A 606 7.53 -20.54 12.15
CA TYR A 606 8.18 -21.62 12.88
C TYR A 606 7.20 -22.36 13.79
N ILE A 607 6.47 -21.64 14.65
CA ILE A 607 5.53 -22.24 15.60
C ILE A 607 4.44 -23.00 14.85
N HIS A 608 3.83 -22.41 13.82
CA HIS A 608 2.75 -23.05 13.08
C HIS A 608 3.22 -24.31 12.34
N THR A 609 4.49 -24.36 11.92
CA THR A 609 5.09 -25.55 11.30
C THR A 609 5.29 -26.69 12.30
N TYR A 610 5.77 -26.37 13.51
CA TYR A 610 6.18 -27.37 14.50
C TYR A 610 5.22 -27.50 15.70
N GLN A 611 4.02 -26.92 15.61
CA GLN A 611 3.03 -26.94 16.68
C GLN A 611 2.53 -28.36 16.98
N ILE A 612 2.23 -28.62 18.26
CA ILE A 612 1.65 -29.90 18.69
C ILE A 612 0.19 -30.00 18.19
N PRO A 613 -0.19 -31.06 17.45
CA PRO A 613 -1.53 -31.20 16.86
C PRO A 613 -2.71 -31.17 17.87
N GLY A 614 -2.45 -31.45 19.15
CA GLY A 614 -3.46 -31.44 20.22
C GLY A 614 -3.73 -30.07 20.86
N LEU A 615 -3.00 -29.02 20.46
CA LEU A 615 -3.13 -27.63 20.95
C LEU A 615 -3.75 -26.69 19.90
N ARG A 616 -4.56 -27.22 18.97
CA ARG A 616 -5.28 -26.45 17.93
C ARG A 616 -6.72 -26.16 18.29
#